data_AF-A0A7R9Q235-F1
#
_entry.id   AF-A0A7R9Q235-F1
#
_cell.length_a   1.000
_cell.length_b   1.000
_cell.length_c   1.000
_cell.angle_alpha   90.00
_cell.angle_beta   90.00
_cell.angle_gamma   90.00
#
_symmetry.space_group_name_H-M   'P 1'
#
loop_
_entity.id
_entity.type
_entity.pdbx_description
1 polymer ?
#
loop_
_entity_poly.entity_id
_entity_poly.type
_entity_poly.pdbx_seq_one_letter_code
_entity_poly.pdbx_strand_id
1 'polypeptide(L)'
;MDGKGRITVETSSSIFKFLNAVGLNTAFVCRDNNSDNSFVAKHCLMVPIELVVRRIATGTFLALNPDIPEGHRFDSPVVEIHIKDDANHDPLWSIETLVKQKFIINGLLVDEVVVDKILKLAKLVYEILERVWHSINYQLVDVKVEFGVICDENHNKTLVLADIIDNETWRLWPFGDKKQMVDKQIYRVYKEGEVDDQIIDHVRNVFQNVSNLTQKLFGLQKHKLEFLTKESIIVLTGSESCIPLANNFVKQLETEFSITDAKIIGITEYDNSSKDLQKLIDRISQSYCQAVVTIGVQKPLISTKIAIPVIEYCDNKHINGFVNQHSEDNTTVLTVAKILALNNPLIWAKLKAQMCCKTLL
;
A
#
# COMPACT_ATOMS: atom_id res chain seq x y z
N MET A 1 14.99 4.35 -27.08
CA MET A 1 13.52 4.35 -27.19
C MET A 1 12.98 5.72 -26.80
N ASP A 2 12.50 6.48 -27.78
CA ASP A 2 11.90 7.80 -27.55
C ASP A 2 10.68 7.72 -26.63
N GLY A 3 10.47 8.74 -25.80
CA GLY A 3 9.35 8.83 -24.85
C GLY A 3 9.50 8.01 -23.57
N LYS A 4 10.52 7.13 -23.46
CA LYS A 4 10.74 6.30 -22.26
C LYS A 4 10.87 7.14 -20.98
N GLY A 5 11.62 8.24 -21.01
CA GLY A 5 11.84 9.07 -19.83
C GLY A 5 10.54 9.60 -19.22
N ARG A 6 9.60 10.06 -20.06
CA ARG A 6 8.27 10.48 -19.61
C ARG A 6 7.49 9.33 -18.97
N ILE A 7 7.50 8.15 -19.61
CA ILE A 7 6.80 6.96 -19.10
C ILE A 7 7.34 6.52 -17.74
N THR A 8 8.67 6.50 -17.57
CA THR A 8 9.34 6.20 -16.30
C THR A 8 8.92 7.20 -15.22
N VAL A 9 8.96 8.51 -15.51
CA VAL A 9 8.57 9.54 -14.53
C VAL A 9 7.09 9.46 -14.17
N GLU A 10 6.20 9.21 -15.12
CA GLU A 10 4.76 9.02 -14.83
C GLU A 10 4.50 7.83 -13.91
N THR A 11 5.15 6.70 -14.20
CA THR A 11 5.03 5.46 -13.42
C THR A 11 5.56 5.67 -12.01
N SER A 12 6.82 6.10 -11.90
CA SER A 12 7.52 6.32 -10.64
C SER A 12 6.82 7.36 -9.76
N SER A 13 6.42 8.50 -10.34
CA SER A 13 5.71 9.55 -9.60
C SER A 13 4.38 9.09 -9.04
N SER A 14 3.64 8.25 -9.77
CA SER A 14 2.34 7.73 -9.31
C SER A 14 2.51 6.79 -8.13
N ILE A 15 3.48 5.89 -8.21
CA ILE A 15 3.82 4.96 -7.13
C ILE A 15 4.30 5.71 -5.90
N PHE A 16 5.27 6.62 -6.03
CA PHE A 16 5.81 7.35 -4.89
C PHE A 16 4.78 8.26 -4.22
N LYS A 17 3.89 8.92 -4.99
CA LYS A 17 2.76 9.68 -4.42
C LYS A 17 1.86 8.79 -3.58
N PHE A 18 1.55 7.59 -4.06
CA PHE A 18 0.75 6.62 -3.32
C PHE A 18 1.45 6.16 -2.04
N LEU A 19 2.72 5.78 -2.11
CA LEU A 19 3.51 5.33 -0.95
C LEU A 19 3.64 6.43 0.10
N ASN A 20 3.86 7.69 -0.31
CA ASN A 20 3.82 8.85 0.59
C ASN A 20 2.45 9.01 1.28
N ALA A 21 1.35 8.87 0.54
CA ALA A 21 0.00 8.97 1.11
C ALA A 21 -0.35 7.82 2.07
N VAL A 22 0.29 6.66 1.90
CA VAL A 22 0.22 5.52 2.83
C VAL A 22 1.07 5.75 4.09
N GLY A 23 1.97 6.72 4.07
CA GLY A 23 2.82 7.10 5.20
C GLY A 23 4.24 6.51 5.15
N LEU A 24 4.69 6.01 4.00
CA LEU A 24 6.09 5.62 3.83
C LEU A 24 6.95 6.85 3.56
N ASN A 25 8.14 6.88 4.16
CA ASN A 25 9.13 7.92 3.89
C ASN A 25 9.85 7.62 2.57
N THR A 26 9.63 8.48 1.58
CA THR A 26 10.31 8.39 0.28
C THR A 26 11.10 9.67 -0.01
N ALA A 27 12.08 9.59 -0.90
CA ALA A 27 12.82 10.74 -1.38
C ALA A 27 11.97 11.62 -2.32
N PHE A 28 10.91 11.08 -2.92
CA PHE A 28 10.08 11.80 -3.89
C PHE A 28 9.33 12.97 -3.25
N VAL A 29 9.40 14.14 -3.89
CA VAL A 29 8.68 15.36 -3.50
C VAL A 29 7.48 15.60 -4.42
N CYS A 30 7.75 15.85 -5.70
CA CYS A 30 6.72 16.15 -6.69
C CYS A 30 7.24 15.93 -8.11
N ARG A 31 6.34 15.96 -9.10
CA ARG A 31 6.75 16.03 -10.52
C ARG A 31 7.40 17.39 -10.78
N ASP A 32 8.36 17.41 -11.70
CA ASP A 32 8.88 18.66 -12.22
C ASP A 32 7.78 19.32 -13.06
N ASN A 33 7.52 20.60 -12.81
CA ASN A 33 6.53 21.37 -13.58
C ASN A 33 7.11 21.89 -14.89
N ASN A 34 8.44 21.88 -15.05
CA ASN A 34 9.15 22.42 -16.20
C ASN A 34 9.59 21.33 -17.20
N SER A 35 9.39 20.05 -16.87
CA SER A 35 9.79 18.93 -17.71
C SER A 35 8.88 17.72 -17.52
N ASP A 36 8.64 16.97 -18.59
CA ASP A 36 7.83 15.75 -18.58
C ASP A 36 8.65 14.50 -18.21
N ASN A 37 9.98 14.59 -18.22
CA ASN A 37 10.91 13.48 -18.01
C ASN A 37 11.77 13.58 -16.74
N SER A 38 11.42 14.49 -15.82
CA SER A 38 12.06 14.63 -14.50
C SER A 38 11.05 14.74 -13.36
N PHE A 39 11.51 14.49 -12.14
CA PHE A 39 10.79 14.79 -10.90
C PHE A 39 11.75 15.33 -9.84
N VAL A 40 11.21 15.99 -8.82
CA VAL A 40 11.97 16.56 -7.71
C VAL A 40 12.03 15.54 -6.58
N ALA A 41 13.23 15.29 -6.07
CA ALA A 41 13.48 14.44 -4.91
C ALA A 41 14.30 15.19 -3.86
N LYS A 42 14.12 14.82 -2.60
CA LYS A 42 15.01 15.21 -1.51
C LYS A 42 16.37 14.57 -1.77
N HIS A 43 17.43 15.38 -1.68
CA HIS A 43 18.78 14.88 -1.79
C HIS A 43 19.07 13.89 -0.65
N CYS A 44 19.49 12.68 -1.00
CA CYS A 44 19.87 11.63 -0.06
C CYS A 44 21.17 10.96 -0.53
N LEU A 45 21.93 10.39 0.38
CA LEU A 45 23.06 9.53 0.02
C LEU A 45 22.58 8.08 -0.01
N MET A 46 22.78 7.40 -1.15
CA MET A 46 22.29 6.04 -1.36
C MET A 46 23.08 5.04 -0.52
N VAL A 47 22.36 4.07 0.05
CA VAL A 47 22.98 2.84 0.57
C VAL A 47 23.34 2.00 -0.67
N PRO A 48 24.59 1.50 -0.80
CA PRO A 48 25.06 0.90 -2.06
C PRO A 48 24.57 -0.55 -2.26
N ILE A 49 23.27 -0.79 -2.05
CA ILE A 49 22.64 -2.10 -2.17
C ILE A 49 21.36 -2.00 -3.00
N GLU A 50 21.07 -3.07 -3.75
CA GLU A 50 19.78 -3.32 -4.38
C GLU A 50 19.08 -4.44 -3.63
N LEU A 51 17.81 -4.24 -3.28
CA LEU A 51 17.02 -5.24 -2.59
C LEU A 51 15.98 -5.80 -3.54
N VAL A 52 16.10 -7.08 -3.87
CA VAL A 52 15.12 -7.76 -4.70
C VAL A 52 14.18 -8.54 -3.80
N VAL A 53 12.90 -8.17 -3.82
CA VAL A 53 11.85 -8.81 -3.03
C VAL A 53 10.99 -9.66 -3.94
N ARG A 54 10.80 -10.95 -3.63
CA ARG A 54 10.15 -11.94 -4.50
C ARG A 54 9.01 -12.67 -3.81
N ARG A 55 7.90 -12.85 -4.55
CA ARG A 55 6.83 -13.79 -4.21
C ARG A 55 6.90 -15.08 -4.99
N ILE A 56 7.35 -15.01 -6.24
CA ILE A 56 7.40 -16.15 -7.15
C ILE A 56 8.86 -16.40 -7.55
N ALA A 57 9.31 -17.65 -7.48
CA ALA A 57 10.63 -18.06 -7.93
C ALA A 57 10.72 -18.01 -9.47
N THR A 58 11.62 -17.15 -9.99
CA THR A 58 11.93 -17.03 -11.42
C THR A 58 13.29 -16.35 -11.61
N GLY A 59 13.79 -16.33 -12.85
CA GLY A 59 15.00 -15.60 -13.22
C GLY A 59 16.26 -16.08 -12.47
N THR A 60 17.10 -15.13 -12.05
CA THR A 60 18.40 -15.41 -11.40
C THR A 60 18.26 -16.21 -10.10
N PHE A 61 17.13 -16.11 -9.40
CA PHE A 61 16.86 -16.90 -8.20
C PHE A 61 16.97 -18.40 -8.46
N LEU A 62 16.46 -18.89 -9.60
CA LEU A 62 16.47 -20.31 -9.94
C LEU A 62 17.88 -20.84 -10.25
N ALA A 63 18.75 -19.98 -10.80
CA ALA A 63 20.14 -20.36 -11.06
C ALA A 63 20.93 -20.61 -9.76
N LEU A 64 20.57 -19.93 -8.68
CA LEU A 64 21.17 -20.08 -7.36
C LEU A 64 20.49 -21.18 -6.53
N ASN A 65 19.25 -21.56 -6.87
CA ASN A 65 18.42 -22.50 -6.12
C ASN A 65 17.82 -23.56 -7.07
N PRO A 66 18.64 -24.49 -7.59
CA PRO A 66 18.21 -25.42 -8.65
C PRO A 66 17.11 -26.40 -8.23
N ASP A 67 16.94 -26.63 -6.92
CA ASP A 67 15.91 -27.52 -6.37
C ASP A 67 14.52 -26.87 -6.30
N ILE A 68 14.43 -25.55 -6.50
CA ILE A 68 13.16 -24.82 -6.46
C ILE A 68 12.61 -24.72 -7.89
N PRO A 69 11.39 -25.22 -8.17
CA PRO A 69 10.80 -25.11 -9.49
C PRO A 69 10.39 -23.67 -9.82
N GLU A 70 10.47 -23.31 -11.11
CA GLU A 70 9.92 -22.04 -11.59
C GLU A 70 8.42 -21.94 -11.26
N GLY A 71 7.98 -20.77 -10.78
CA GLY A 71 6.59 -20.56 -10.38
C GLY A 71 6.30 -20.92 -8.92
N HIS A 72 7.27 -21.46 -8.16
CA HIS A 72 7.11 -21.67 -6.72
C HIS A 72 6.74 -20.36 -6.01
N ARG A 73 5.67 -20.38 -5.22
CA ARG A 73 5.18 -19.22 -4.48
C ARG A 73 5.64 -19.27 -3.02
N PHE A 74 6.29 -18.20 -2.56
CA PHE A 74 6.69 -18.04 -1.17
C PHE A 74 5.53 -17.45 -0.33
N ASP A 75 5.26 -18.03 0.83
CA ASP A 75 4.23 -17.53 1.76
C ASP A 75 4.58 -16.15 2.34
N SER A 76 5.85 -15.95 2.66
CA SER A 76 6.43 -14.65 3.00
C SER A 76 7.41 -14.24 1.90
N PRO A 77 7.41 -12.97 1.42
CA PRO A 77 8.33 -12.57 0.38
C PRO A 77 9.79 -12.78 0.79
N VAL A 78 10.57 -13.37 -0.11
CA VAL A 78 12.02 -13.52 0.04
C VAL A 78 12.67 -12.19 -0.32
N VAL A 79 13.70 -11.79 0.42
CA VAL A 79 14.50 -10.58 0.12
C VAL A 79 15.93 -11.01 -0.13
N GLU A 80 16.45 -10.64 -1.29
CA GLU A 80 17.85 -10.83 -1.68
C GLU A 80 18.56 -9.47 -1.65
N ILE A 81 19.79 -9.47 -1.12
CA ILE A 81 20.62 -8.27 -1.00
C ILE A 81 21.71 -8.38 -2.06
N HIS A 82 21.73 -7.44 -3.00
CA HIS A 82 22.78 -7.31 -4.00
C HIS A 82 23.60 -6.06 -3.67
N ILE A 83 24.92 -6.18 -3.59
CA ILE A 83 25.78 -4.98 -3.51
C ILE A 83 25.86 -4.35 -4.91
N LYS A 84 25.82 -3.01 -5.00
CA LYS A 84 26.05 -2.33 -6.28
C LYS A 84 27.53 -2.43 -6.65
N ASP A 85 27.83 -3.27 -7.62
CA ASP A 85 29.15 -3.52 -8.16
C ASP A 85 29.00 -4.04 -9.60
N ASP A 86 28.80 -3.09 -10.53
CA ASP A 86 28.60 -3.38 -11.95
C ASP A 86 29.73 -4.24 -12.55
N ALA A 87 30.96 -4.08 -12.04
CA ALA A 87 32.14 -4.83 -12.51
C ALA A 87 32.05 -6.32 -12.15
N ASN A 88 31.35 -6.65 -11.06
CA ASN A 88 31.17 -8.02 -10.56
C ASN A 88 29.71 -8.50 -10.68
N HIS A 89 28.90 -7.84 -11.52
CA HIS A 89 27.51 -8.20 -11.78
C HIS A 89 26.60 -8.22 -10.54
N ASP A 90 26.77 -7.23 -9.64
CA ASP A 90 25.96 -7.04 -8.44
C ASP A 90 25.81 -8.31 -7.57
N PRO A 91 26.90 -8.78 -6.94
CA PRO A 91 26.92 -10.08 -6.27
C PRO A 91 25.98 -10.12 -5.06
N LEU A 92 25.40 -11.30 -4.83
CA LEU A 92 24.52 -11.55 -3.69
C LEU A 92 25.31 -11.53 -2.37
N TRP A 93 24.81 -10.79 -1.39
CA TRP A 93 25.38 -10.68 -0.06
C TRP A 93 24.44 -11.25 1.01
N SER A 94 25.04 -11.81 2.06
CA SER A 94 24.32 -12.17 3.28
C SER A 94 24.12 -10.95 4.17
N ILE A 95 23.15 -11.02 5.09
CA ILE A 95 22.94 -10.00 6.14
C ILE A 95 24.22 -9.81 6.96
N GLU A 96 24.88 -10.91 7.33
CA GLU A 96 26.13 -10.87 8.11
C GLU A 96 27.25 -10.16 7.34
N THR A 97 27.38 -10.42 6.04
CA THR A 97 28.37 -9.76 5.17
C THR A 97 28.12 -8.25 5.11
N LEU A 98 26.86 -7.83 4.95
CA LEU A 98 26.48 -6.42 4.87
C LEU A 98 26.78 -5.68 6.19
N VAL A 99 26.36 -6.23 7.33
CA VAL A 99 26.58 -5.63 8.65
C VAL A 99 28.06 -5.47 8.97
N LYS A 100 28.91 -6.44 8.57
CA LYS A 100 30.36 -6.38 8.77
C LYS A 100 31.04 -5.22 8.04
N GLN A 101 30.46 -4.70 6.96
CA GLN A 101 31.05 -3.56 6.24
C GLN A 101 30.98 -2.26 7.04
N LYS A 102 30.02 -2.14 7.97
CA LYS A 102 29.83 -0.93 8.80
C LYS A 102 29.77 0.36 7.97
N PHE A 103 29.02 0.34 6.87
CA PHE A 103 28.84 1.53 6.04
C PHE A 103 28.32 2.70 6.87
N ILE A 104 28.86 3.89 6.63
CA ILE A 104 28.36 5.13 7.21
C ILE A 104 27.79 5.98 6.08
N ILE A 105 26.47 6.05 5.99
CA ILE A 105 25.77 6.75 4.90
C ILE A 105 25.14 8.01 5.49
N ASN A 106 25.62 9.18 5.06
CA ASN A 106 25.18 10.47 5.58
C ASN A 106 25.26 10.56 7.12
N GLY A 107 26.28 9.93 7.71
CA GLY A 107 26.48 9.83 9.15
C GLY A 107 25.65 8.76 9.87
N LEU A 108 24.79 8.00 9.18
CA LEU A 108 24.08 6.85 9.73
C LEU A 108 24.91 5.59 9.58
N LEU A 109 25.21 4.90 10.68
CA LEU A 109 25.83 3.58 10.64
C LEU A 109 24.80 2.54 10.19
N VAL A 110 25.11 1.80 9.13
CA VAL A 110 24.30 0.68 8.64
C VAL A 110 24.68 -0.57 9.43
N ASP A 111 24.18 -0.65 10.65
CA ASP A 111 24.32 -1.79 11.55
C ASP A 111 23.16 -2.78 11.40
N GLU A 112 23.12 -3.80 12.26
CA GLU A 112 22.08 -4.84 12.25
C GLU A 112 20.66 -4.26 12.38
N VAL A 113 20.46 -3.22 13.19
CA VAL A 113 19.15 -2.59 13.39
C VAL A 113 18.71 -1.86 12.12
N VAL A 114 19.62 -1.12 11.49
CA VAL A 114 19.33 -0.43 10.23
C VAL A 114 19.08 -1.42 9.09
N VAL A 115 19.86 -2.50 9.01
CA VAL A 115 19.66 -3.56 8.00
C VAL A 115 18.29 -4.23 8.19
N ASP A 116 17.93 -4.64 9.40
CA ASP A 116 16.60 -5.22 9.67
C ASP A 116 15.47 -4.26 9.28
N LYS A 117 15.61 -2.96 9.60
CA LYS A 117 14.67 -1.92 9.20
C LYS A 117 14.53 -1.78 7.69
N ILE A 118 15.65 -1.74 6.96
CA ILE A 118 15.67 -1.68 5.50
C ILE A 118 14.95 -2.90 4.88
N LEU A 119 15.23 -4.11 5.38
CA LEU A 119 14.63 -5.34 4.86
C LEU A 119 13.12 -5.40 5.12
N LYS A 120 12.67 -4.97 6.32
CA LYS A 120 11.24 -4.86 6.65
C LYS A 120 10.53 -3.84 5.76
N LEU A 121 11.15 -2.68 5.52
CA LEU A 121 10.61 -1.66 4.62
C LEU A 121 10.54 -2.14 3.17
N ALA A 122 11.56 -2.85 2.68
CA ALA A 122 11.53 -3.43 1.33
C ALA A 122 10.37 -4.43 1.17
N LYS A 123 10.16 -5.31 2.15
CA LYS A 123 9.00 -6.22 2.18
C LYS A 123 7.68 -5.46 2.21
N LEU A 124 7.57 -4.43 3.03
CA LEU A 124 6.37 -3.60 3.12
C LEU A 124 6.03 -2.95 1.78
N VAL A 125 7.02 -2.34 1.12
CA VAL A 125 6.85 -1.74 -0.22
C VAL A 125 6.35 -2.80 -1.20
N TYR A 126 7.00 -3.97 -1.24
CA TYR A 126 6.57 -5.07 -2.10
C TYR A 126 5.12 -5.50 -1.84
N GLU A 127 4.74 -5.75 -0.59
CA GLU A 127 3.39 -6.22 -0.24
C GLU A 127 2.31 -5.18 -0.58
N ILE A 128 2.62 -3.88 -0.44
CA ILE A 128 1.73 -2.79 -0.86
C ILE A 128 1.53 -2.81 -2.38
N LEU A 129 2.62 -2.85 -3.15
CA LEU A 129 2.54 -2.89 -4.61
C LEU A 129 1.82 -4.17 -5.09
N GLU A 130 2.11 -5.32 -4.47
CA GLU A 130 1.47 -6.60 -4.75
C GLU A 130 -0.03 -6.51 -4.54
N ARG A 131 -0.49 -5.97 -3.42
CA ARG A 131 -1.92 -5.83 -3.10
C ARG A 131 -2.65 -4.93 -4.11
N VAL A 132 -2.04 -3.83 -4.53
CA VAL A 132 -2.63 -2.90 -5.50
C VAL A 132 -2.73 -3.55 -6.88
N TRP A 133 -1.67 -4.16 -7.40
CA TRP A 133 -1.72 -4.85 -8.70
C TRP A 133 -2.68 -6.04 -8.70
N HIS A 134 -2.76 -6.77 -7.59
CA HIS A 134 -3.69 -7.89 -7.45
C HIS A 134 -5.16 -7.47 -7.57
N SER A 135 -5.51 -6.22 -7.21
CA SER A 135 -6.89 -5.70 -7.32
C SER A 135 -7.45 -5.70 -8.75
N ILE A 136 -6.58 -5.76 -9.76
CA ILE A 136 -6.95 -5.90 -11.17
C ILE A 136 -6.43 -7.20 -11.80
N ASN A 137 -6.16 -8.23 -10.99
CA ASN A 137 -5.64 -9.54 -11.40
C ASN A 137 -4.24 -9.51 -12.04
N TYR A 138 -3.36 -8.61 -11.61
CA TYR A 138 -1.94 -8.65 -12.00
C TYR A 138 -1.12 -9.25 -10.87
N GLN A 139 -0.28 -10.23 -11.20
CA GLN A 139 0.67 -10.84 -10.27
C GLN A 139 1.98 -10.04 -10.32
N LEU A 140 2.27 -9.30 -9.26
CA LEU A 140 3.61 -8.77 -9.03
C LEU A 140 4.49 -9.95 -8.59
N VAL A 141 5.53 -10.26 -9.35
CA VAL A 141 6.38 -11.43 -9.14
C VAL A 141 7.55 -11.12 -8.24
N ASP A 142 8.26 -10.05 -8.59
CA ASP A 142 9.33 -9.46 -7.80
C ASP A 142 9.45 -7.96 -8.07
N VAL A 143 10.10 -7.25 -7.16
CA VAL A 143 10.47 -5.83 -7.29
C VAL A 143 11.88 -5.63 -6.77
N LYS A 144 12.62 -4.72 -7.38
CA LYS A 144 13.89 -4.21 -6.89
C LYS A 144 13.68 -2.85 -6.24
N VAL A 145 14.26 -2.58 -5.07
CA VAL A 145 14.17 -1.25 -4.44
C VAL A 145 15.49 -0.85 -3.83
N GLU A 146 15.72 0.45 -3.77
CA GLU A 146 16.92 1.06 -3.20
C GLU A 146 16.56 2.10 -2.14
N PHE A 147 17.46 2.30 -1.19
CA PHE A 147 17.25 3.19 -0.05
C PHE A 147 18.38 4.20 0.05
N GLY A 148 18.05 5.38 0.58
CA GLY A 148 19.03 6.43 0.88
C GLY A 148 18.82 7.01 2.27
N VAL A 149 19.78 7.81 2.71
CA VAL A 149 19.74 8.53 3.98
C VAL A 149 19.73 10.03 3.74
N ILE A 150 18.69 10.68 4.26
CA ILE A 150 18.59 12.14 4.34
C ILE A 150 19.10 12.57 5.72
N CYS A 151 19.90 13.62 5.76
CA CYS A 151 20.30 14.30 6.98
C CYS A 151 19.68 15.70 6.91
N ASP A 152 18.82 16.04 7.86
CA ASP A 152 18.22 17.37 7.93
C ASP A 152 19.18 18.39 8.58
N GLU A 153 18.75 19.65 8.61
CA GLU A 153 19.53 20.76 9.20
C GLU A 153 19.78 20.57 10.71
N ASN A 154 18.98 19.75 11.38
CA ASN A 154 19.11 19.42 12.81
C ASN A 154 19.93 18.13 13.04
N HIS A 155 20.61 17.61 12.00
CA HIS A 155 21.37 16.37 12.01
C HIS A 155 20.56 15.09 12.27
N ASN A 156 19.23 15.13 12.07
CA ASN A 156 18.41 13.93 12.12
C ASN A 156 18.59 13.13 10.83
N LYS A 157 18.88 11.85 11.00
CA LYS A 157 19.13 10.91 9.90
C LYS A 157 17.88 10.09 9.64
N THR A 158 17.34 10.21 8.44
CA THR A 158 16.13 9.49 8.03
C THR A 158 16.45 8.60 6.86
N LEU A 159 16.22 7.29 7.05
CA LEU A 159 16.20 6.32 5.98
C LEU A 159 14.93 6.53 5.13
N VAL A 160 15.10 6.61 3.81
CA VAL A 160 14.00 6.80 2.86
C VAL A 160 14.11 5.81 1.70
N LEU A 161 12.96 5.37 1.19
CA LEU A 161 12.89 4.71 -0.11
C LEU A 161 13.26 5.74 -1.19
N ALA A 162 14.21 5.40 -2.06
CA ALA A 162 14.79 6.33 -3.02
C ALA A 162 14.84 5.71 -4.43
N ASP A 163 15.63 6.32 -5.32
CA ASP A 163 15.75 5.95 -6.73
C ASP A 163 14.39 5.95 -7.48
N ILE A 164 14.14 4.99 -8.37
CA ILE A 164 12.94 4.90 -9.19
C ILE A 164 12.27 3.53 -9.04
N ILE A 165 10.93 3.54 -9.08
CA ILE A 165 10.16 2.32 -9.29
C ILE A 165 9.41 2.48 -10.61
N ASP A 166 9.81 1.75 -11.63
CA ASP A 166 9.17 1.77 -12.94
C ASP A 166 9.05 0.36 -13.53
N ASN A 167 8.73 0.29 -14.83
CA ASN A 167 8.51 -0.98 -15.52
C ASN A 167 9.81 -1.77 -15.81
N GLU A 168 10.97 -1.26 -15.39
CA GLU A 168 12.26 -1.96 -15.35
C GLU A 168 12.58 -2.53 -13.96
N THR A 169 11.89 -2.04 -12.94
CA THR A 169 12.14 -2.34 -11.53
C THR A 169 11.44 -3.62 -11.06
N TRP A 170 10.41 -4.10 -11.75
CA TRP A 170 9.62 -5.27 -11.36
C TRP A 170 9.49 -6.34 -12.45
N ARG A 171 8.92 -7.49 -12.06
CA ARG A 171 8.26 -8.43 -12.97
C ARG A 171 6.76 -8.44 -12.72
N LEU A 172 5.97 -8.29 -13.79
CA LEU A 172 4.53 -8.09 -13.68
C LEU A 172 3.78 -8.96 -14.70
N TRP A 173 2.97 -9.90 -14.21
CA TRP A 173 2.28 -10.90 -15.03
C TRP A 173 0.76 -10.73 -14.94
N PRO A 174 0.09 -10.28 -16.01
CA PRO A 174 -1.36 -10.30 -16.11
C PRO A 174 -1.91 -11.71 -15.85
N PHE A 175 -2.91 -11.82 -14.99
CA PHE A 175 -3.56 -13.08 -14.59
C PHE A 175 -2.61 -14.15 -14.03
N GLY A 176 -1.40 -13.76 -13.62
CA GLY A 176 -0.36 -14.69 -13.19
C GLY A 176 0.31 -15.47 -14.34
N ASP A 177 0.07 -15.09 -15.60
CA ASP A 177 0.65 -15.77 -16.76
C ASP A 177 1.95 -15.09 -17.22
N LYS A 178 3.08 -15.78 -17.02
CA LYS A 178 4.41 -15.32 -17.46
C LYS A 178 4.47 -15.03 -18.97
N LYS A 179 3.68 -15.72 -19.80
CA LYS A 179 3.66 -15.48 -21.25
C LYS A 179 3.07 -14.12 -21.62
N GLN A 180 2.30 -13.53 -20.71
CA GLN A 180 1.68 -12.22 -20.87
C GLN A 180 2.46 -11.12 -20.13
N MET A 181 3.69 -11.39 -19.66
CA MET A 181 4.48 -10.43 -18.89
C MET A 181 4.56 -9.07 -19.59
N VAL A 182 4.46 -8.00 -18.81
CA VAL A 182 4.41 -6.62 -19.32
C VAL A 182 5.57 -5.76 -18.85
N ASP A 183 6.57 -6.36 -18.19
CA ASP A 183 7.77 -5.68 -17.71
C ASP A 183 8.95 -5.76 -18.70
N LYS A 184 10.10 -5.17 -18.36
CA LYS A 184 11.33 -5.19 -19.16
C LYS A 184 11.79 -6.59 -19.60
N GLN A 185 11.35 -7.68 -18.98
CA GLN A 185 11.65 -9.04 -19.46
C GLN A 185 11.22 -9.23 -20.92
N ILE A 186 10.15 -8.58 -21.40
CA ILE A 186 9.74 -8.66 -22.81
C ILE A 186 10.81 -8.16 -23.78
N TYR A 187 11.71 -7.29 -23.32
CA TYR A 187 12.85 -6.81 -24.10
C TYR A 187 14.08 -7.73 -23.93
N ARG A 188 14.30 -8.26 -22.72
CA ARG A 188 15.47 -9.10 -22.40
C ARG A 188 15.50 -10.46 -23.10
N VAL A 189 14.39 -10.90 -23.68
CA VAL A 189 14.34 -12.15 -24.45
C VAL A 189 15.05 -12.06 -25.80
N TYR A 190 15.23 -10.84 -26.34
CA TYR A 190 15.87 -10.62 -27.63
C TYR A 190 17.39 -10.52 -27.47
N LYS A 191 18.13 -11.10 -28.42
CA LYS A 191 19.59 -10.96 -28.48
C LYS A 191 20.00 -9.67 -29.18
N GLU A 192 21.26 -9.30 -29.00
CA GLU A 192 21.86 -8.19 -29.73
C GLU A 192 21.77 -8.43 -31.25
N GLY A 193 21.27 -7.42 -31.98
CA GLY A 193 21.01 -7.51 -33.43
C GLY A 193 19.64 -8.08 -33.83
N GLU A 194 18.86 -8.63 -32.89
CA GLU A 194 17.47 -9.09 -33.16
C GLU A 194 16.42 -7.99 -32.91
N VAL A 195 16.82 -6.88 -32.29
CA VAL A 195 15.93 -5.77 -31.94
C VAL A 195 15.76 -4.84 -33.12
N ASP A 196 14.53 -4.73 -33.63
CA ASP A 196 14.13 -3.78 -34.66
C ASP A 196 13.16 -2.71 -34.11
N ASP A 197 12.77 -1.77 -34.97
CA ASP A 197 11.86 -0.69 -34.59
C ASP A 197 10.47 -1.22 -34.16
N GLN A 198 10.00 -2.34 -34.71
CA GLN A 198 8.71 -2.92 -34.34
C GLN A 198 8.72 -3.47 -32.92
N ILE A 199 9.81 -4.12 -32.52
CA ILE A 199 10.04 -4.60 -31.15
C ILE A 199 10.12 -3.41 -30.20
N ILE A 200 10.88 -2.37 -30.54
CA ILE A 200 10.98 -1.16 -29.71
C ILE A 200 9.62 -0.49 -29.54
N ASP A 201 8.83 -0.42 -30.61
CA ASP A 201 7.48 0.15 -30.57
C ASP A 201 6.51 -0.68 -29.73
N HIS A 202 6.58 -2.01 -29.84
CA HIS A 202 5.82 -2.91 -28.99
C HIS A 202 6.17 -2.71 -27.50
N VAL A 203 7.46 -2.71 -27.16
CA VAL A 203 7.94 -2.49 -25.79
C VAL A 203 7.45 -1.13 -25.26
N ARG A 204 7.55 -0.06 -26.08
CA ARG A 204 7.06 1.27 -25.70
C ARG A 204 5.58 1.27 -25.39
N ASN A 205 4.77 0.62 -26.23
CA ASN A 205 3.32 0.54 -26.04
C ASN A 205 2.95 -0.23 -24.77
N VAL A 206 3.64 -1.33 -24.49
CA VAL A 206 3.47 -2.07 -23.24
C VAL A 206 3.81 -1.20 -22.03
N PHE A 207 4.94 -0.49 -22.07
CA PHE A 207 5.36 0.41 -20.99
C PHE A 207 4.38 1.57 -20.79
N GLN A 208 3.86 2.16 -21.87
CA GLN A 208 2.83 3.21 -21.79
C GLN A 208 1.52 2.68 -21.20
N ASN A 209 1.11 1.46 -21.54
CA ASN A 209 -0.07 0.82 -20.96
C ASN A 209 0.10 0.59 -19.45
N VAL A 210 1.26 0.08 -19.02
CA VAL A 210 1.56 -0.08 -17.58
C VAL A 210 1.58 1.27 -16.87
N SER A 211 2.15 2.32 -17.46
CA SER A 211 2.08 3.69 -16.90
C SER A 211 0.63 4.17 -16.73
N ASN A 212 -0.21 3.97 -17.75
CA ASN A 212 -1.62 4.35 -17.69
C ASN A 212 -2.37 3.60 -16.59
N LEU A 213 -2.11 2.29 -16.43
CA LEU A 213 -2.67 1.51 -15.33
C LEU A 213 -2.14 2.00 -13.98
N THR A 214 -0.86 2.31 -13.88
CA THR A 214 -0.23 2.80 -12.66
C THR A 214 -0.86 4.12 -12.21
N GLN A 215 -1.08 5.05 -13.14
CA GLN A 215 -1.77 6.32 -12.85
C GLN A 215 -3.22 6.12 -12.37
N LYS A 216 -3.91 5.09 -12.87
CA LYS A 216 -5.28 4.74 -12.41
C LYS A 216 -5.29 4.10 -11.03
N LEU A 217 -4.38 3.15 -10.77
CA LEU A 217 -4.35 2.35 -9.54
C LEU A 217 -3.73 3.09 -8.36
N PHE A 218 -2.61 3.78 -8.59
CA PHE A 218 -1.83 4.49 -7.58
C PHE A 218 -2.18 5.99 -7.55
N GLY A 219 -3.01 6.46 -8.48
CA GLY A 219 -3.53 7.83 -8.46
C GLY A 219 -4.46 8.07 -7.27
N LEU A 220 -4.19 9.12 -6.49
CA LEU A 220 -5.01 9.52 -5.34
C LEU A 220 -6.33 10.25 -5.72
N GLN A 221 -6.71 10.24 -7.00
CA GLN A 221 -7.92 10.92 -7.47
C GLN A 221 -9.16 10.10 -7.09
N LYS A 222 -9.83 10.51 -6.00
CA LYS A 222 -11.05 9.90 -5.42
C LYS A 222 -12.18 9.60 -6.44
N HIS A 223 -12.21 10.30 -7.57
CA HIS A 223 -13.30 10.20 -8.57
C HIS A 223 -12.96 9.30 -9.79
N LYS A 224 -11.76 8.71 -9.86
CA LYS A 224 -11.31 7.87 -10.99
C LYS A 224 -10.95 6.43 -10.61
N LEU A 225 -11.13 6.07 -9.35
CA LEU A 225 -10.94 4.71 -8.85
C LEU A 225 -12.22 3.90 -9.09
N GLU A 226 -12.62 3.75 -10.36
CA GLU A 226 -13.79 2.95 -10.77
C GLU A 226 -13.68 1.46 -10.33
N PHE A 227 -12.46 1.02 -9.97
CA PHE A 227 -12.15 -0.35 -9.57
C PHE A 227 -12.14 -0.57 -8.05
N LEU A 228 -12.22 0.49 -7.23
CA LEU A 228 -12.29 0.35 -5.77
C LEU A 228 -13.74 0.37 -5.29
N THR A 229 -14.11 -0.57 -4.43
CA THR A 229 -15.44 -0.61 -3.84
C THR A 229 -15.66 0.64 -3.00
N LYS A 230 -16.69 1.44 -3.32
CA LYS A 230 -17.05 2.65 -2.57
C LYS A 230 -17.13 2.36 -1.06
N GLU A 231 -16.25 2.94 -0.26
CA GLU A 231 -16.10 2.57 1.15
C GLU A 231 -17.14 3.29 1.99
N SER A 232 -18.33 2.70 2.11
CA SER A 232 -19.43 3.35 2.79
C SER A 232 -19.68 2.76 4.18
N ILE A 233 -19.70 3.62 5.19
CA ILE A 233 -20.09 3.27 6.55
C ILE A 233 -21.31 4.07 7.00
N ILE A 234 -22.14 3.45 7.82
CA ILE A 234 -23.28 4.11 8.46
C ILE A 234 -23.01 4.18 9.96
N VAL A 235 -23.07 5.39 10.53
CA VAL A 235 -22.95 5.62 11.96
C VAL A 235 -24.33 5.94 12.52
N LEU A 236 -24.86 5.07 13.37
CA LEU A 236 -26.15 5.22 14.02
C LEU A 236 -25.96 5.81 15.42
N THR A 237 -26.61 6.93 15.71
CA THR A 237 -26.56 7.57 17.04
C THR A 237 -27.89 7.43 17.75
N GLY A 238 -27.91 7.00 19.00
CA GLY A 238 -29.16 6.78 19.76
C GLY A 238 -29.76 8.04 20.39
N SER A 239 -29.03 9.16 20.33
CA SER A 239 -29.47 10.47 20.81
C SER A 239 -28.70 11.57 20.09
N GLU A 240 -29.20 12.82 20.16
CA GLU A 240 -28.46 13.99 19.66
C GLU A 240 -27.16 14.23 20.44
N SER A 241 -27.11 13.86 21.73
CA SER A 241 -25.90 13.98 22.56
C SER A 241 -24.74 13.10 22.09
N CYS A 242 -25.01 12.07 21.27
CA CYS A 242 -23.99 11.19 20.69
C CYS A 242 -23.39 11.73 19.37
N ILE A 243 -23.96 12.77 18.77
CA ILE A 243 -23.50 13.34 17.49
C ILE A 243 -22.04 13.85 17.54
N PRO A 244 -21.58 14.56 18.60
CA PRO A 244 -20.18 14.97 18.70
C PRO A 244 -19.20 13.79 18.68
N LEU A 245 -19.55 12.70 19.36
CA LEU A 245 -18.73 11.48 19.40
C LEU A 245 -18.70 10.79 18.01
N ALA A 246 -19.83 10.75 17.31
CA ALA A 246 -19.91 10.26 15.93
C ALA A 246 -19.04 11.08 14.97
N ASN A 247 -19.06 12.41 15.09
CA ASN A 247 -18.23 13.29 14.27
C ASN A 247 -16.74 13.08 14.53
N ASN A 248 -16.34 12.90 15.80
CA ASN A 248 -14.94 12.60 16.13
C ASN A 248 -14.49 11.26 15.53
N PHE A 249 -15.32 10.22 15.65
CA PHE A 249 -15.07 8.92 15.04
C PHE A 249 -14.88 9.00 13.52
N VAL A 250 -15.80 9.69 12.82
CA VAL A 250 -15.69 9.90 11.36
C VAL A 250 -14.44 10.67 11.01
N LYS A 251 -14.10 11.71 11.78
CA LYS A 251 -12.88 12.49 11.58
C LYS A 251 -11.62 11.64 11.73
N GLN A 252 -11.56 10.76 12.72
CA GLN A 252 -10.43 9.84 12.92
C GLN A 252 -10.26 8.91 11.72
N LEU A 253 -11.35 8.32 11.22
CA LEU A 253 -11.32 7.47 10.02
C LEU A 253 -10.82 8.24 8.78
N GLU A 254 -11.25 9.49 8.60
CA GLU A 254 -10.78 10.34 7.52
C GLU A 254 -9.29 10.67 7.65
N THR A 255 -8.85 11.12 8.83
CA THR A 255 -7.47 11.57 9.03
C THR A 255 -6.46 10.41 9.00
N GLU A 256 -6.80 9.27 9.60
CA GLU A 256 -5.86 8.14 9.72
C GLU A 256 -5.89 7.22 8.50
N PHE A 257 -7.08 6.99 7.93
CA PHE A 257 -7.30 5.96 6.90
C PHE A 257 -7.83 6.52 5.57
N SER A 258 -8.09 7.83 5.48
CA SER A 258 -8.66 8.48 4.29
C SER A 258 -10.04 7.94 3.88
N ILE A 259 -10.80 7.39 4.85
CA ILE A 259 -12.18 6.95 4.67
C ILE A 259 -13.09 8.17 4.80
N THR A 260 -13.77 8.56 3.72
CA THR A 260 -14.57 9.79 3.72
C THR A 260 -16.06 9.60 3.45
N ASP A 261 -16.49 8.40 3.03
CA ASP A 261 -17.92 8.12 2.83
C ASP A 261 -18.53 7.51 4.10
N ALA A 262 -18.76 8.37 5.09
CA ALA A 262 -19.39 8.00 6.35
C ALA A 262 -20.68 8.81 6.56
N LYS A 263 -21.80 8.11 6.74
CA LYS A 263 -23.11 8.73 6.94
C LYS A 263 -23.59 8.58 8.37
N ILE A 264 -23.77 9.71 9.06
CA ILE A 264 -24.36 9.74 10.40
C ILE A 264 -25.88 9.77 10.27
N ILE A 265 -26.56 8.89 11.01
CA ILE A 265 -28.02 8.80 11.10
C ILE A 265 -28.40 8.87 12.57
N GLY A 266 -29.05 9.97 12.96
CA GLY A 266 -29.67 10.11 14.27
C GLY A 266 -30.92 9.25 14.38
N ILE A 267 -30.92 8.37 15.37
CA ILE A 267 -32.09 7.63 15.83
C ILE A 267 -32.47 8.31 17.14
N THR A 268 -33.34 9.32 17.08
CA THR A 268 -34.07 9.74 18.29
C THR A 268 -34.74 8.50 18.85
N GLU A 269 -34.48 8.20 20.14
CA GLU A 269 -34.88 6.99 20.87
C GLU A 269 -36.04 6.26 20.20
N TYR A 270 -35.79 5.01 19.80
CA TYR A 270 -36.77 4.02 19.33
C TYR A 270 -38.16 4.30 19.89
N ASP A 271 -38.96 5.06 19.15
CA ASP A 271 -40.38 5.08 19.42
C ASP A 271 -40.83 3.65 19.11
N ASN A 272 -41.40 2.95 20.09
CA ASN A 272 -41.56 1.49 20.17
C ASN A 272 -42.43 0.85 19.06
N SER A 273 -42.58 1.50 17.91
CA SER A 273 -43.27 1.00 16.73
C SER A 273 -42.33 0.13 15.86
N SER A 274 -42.77 -1.08 15.54
CA SER A 274 -42.06 -1.99 14.62
C SER A 274 -41.83 -1.40 13.22
N LYS A 275 -42.56 -0.33 12.85
CA LYS A 275 -42.50 0.31 11.54
C LYS A 275 -41.25 1.17 11.34
N ASP A 276 -40.80 1.90 12.35
CA ASP A 276 -39.66 2.82 12.16
C ASP A 276 -38.31 2.08 12.17
N LEU A 277 -38.23 0.99 12.92
CA LEU A 277 -37.13 0.04 12.82
C LEU A 277 -37.05 -0.60 11.43
N GLN A 278 -38.19 -1.03 10.87
CA GLN A 278 -38.21 -1.63 9.54
C GLN A 278 -37.75 -0.62 8.48
N LYS A 279 -38.21 0.63 8.54
CA LYS A 279 -37.74 1.70 7.63
C LYS A 279 -36.23 1.93 7.75
N LEU A 280 -35.67 1.89 8.97
CA LEU A 280 -34.24 2.03 9.18
C LEU A 280 -33.47 0.85 8.56
N ILE A 281 -33.93 -0.38 8.80
CA ILE A 281 -33.36 -1.60 8.19
C ILE A 281 -33.42 -1.50 6.67
N ASP A 282 -34.55 -1.09 6.10
CA ASP A 282 -34.71 -0.91 4.66
C ASP A 282 -33.73 0.15 4.13
N ARG A 283 -33.58 1.28 4.83
CA ARG A 283 -32.64 2.35 4.46
C ARG A 283 -31.18 1.87 4.50
N ILE A 284 -30.81 1.09 5.50
CA ILE A 284 -29.46 0.50 5.62
C ILE A 284 -29.26 -0.52 4.49
N SER A 285 -30.23 -1.39 4.26
CA SER A 285 -30.16 -2.47 3.26
C SER A 285 -30.16 -1.95 1.82
N GLN A 286 -30.80 -0.81 1.56
CA GLN A 286 -30.77 -0.11 0.26
C GLN A 286 -29.51 0.72 0.06
N SER A 287 -28.81 1.07 1.14
CA SER A 287 -27.53 1.77 1.06
C SER A 287 -26.42 0.74 0.86
N TYR A 288 -25.58 0.91 -0.15
CA TYR A 288 -24.32 0.13 -0.19
C TYR A 288 -23.51 0.54 1.04
N CYS A 289 -23.31 -0.37 1.99
CA CYS A 289 -22.60 -0.13 3.23
C CYS A 289 -21.85 -1.40 3.66
N GLN A 290 -20.60 -1.25 4.08
CA GLN A 290 -19.72 -2.35 4.44
C GLN A 290 -19.67 -2.59 5.96
N ALA A 291 -19.99 -1.57 6.76
CA ALA A 291 -20.05 -1.68 8.22
C ALA A 291 -21.01 -0.63 8.81
N VAL A 292 -21.78 -1.05 9.81
CA VAL A 292 -22.62 -0.17 10.62
C VAL A 292 -21.96 0.02 11.98
N VAL A 293 -21.80 1.28 12.40
CA VAL A 293 -21.27 1.64 13.71
C VAL A 293 -22.41 2.19 14.56
N THR A 294 -22.58 1.70 15.79
CA THR A 294 -23.63 2.15 16.71
C THR A 294 -23.03 2.90 17.89
N ILE A 295 -23.59 4.07 18.21
CA ILE A 295 -23.16 4.94 19.32
C ILE A 295 -24.39 5.28 20.18
N GLY A 296 -24.39 4.83 21.45
CA GLY A 296 -25.51 5.08 22.35
C GLY A 296 -26.83 4.39 21.95
N VAL A 297 -26.76 3.32 21.14
CA VAL A 297 -27.91 2.54 20.67
C VAL A 297 -27.90 1.16 21.33
N GLN A 298 -29.06 0.63 21.76
CA GLN A 298 -29.16 -0.76 22.22
C GLN A 298 -28.95 -1.75 21.05
N LYS A 299 -27.82 -2.46 21.11
CA LYS A 299 -27.21 -3.30 20.06
C LYS A 299 -27.98 -4.53 19.55
N PRO A 300 -28.72 -5.31 20.37
CA PRO A 300 -29.17 -6.66 19.95
C PRO A 300 -30.12 -6.65 18.74
N LEU A 301 -30.85 -5.55 18.52
CA LEU A 301 -31.94 -5.53 17.57
C LEU A 301 -31.48 -5.27 16.13
N ILE A 302 -30.45 -4.46 15.92
CA ILE A 302 -29.97 -4.17 14.56
C ILE A 302 -29.13 -5.34 14.04
N SER A 303 -28.22 -5.86 14.86
CA SER A 303 -27.33 -6.97 14.47
C SER A 303 -28.07 -8.27 14.13
N THR A 304 -29.27 -8.47 14.66
CA THR A 304 -30.11 -9.64 14.35
C THR A 304 -30.96 -9.46 13.09
N LYS A 305 -30.97 -8.26 12.49
CA LYS A 305 -31.86 -7.90 11.38
C LYS A 305 -31.14 -7.60 10.08
N ILE A 306 -29.82 -7.37 10.11
CA ILE A 306 -29.01 -7.09 8.92
C ILE A 306 -27.83 -8.04 8.84
N ALA A 307 -27.38 -8.34 7.62
CA ALA A 307 -26.19 -9.15 7.38
C ALA A 307 -24.87 -8.33 7.40
N ILE A 308 -24.98 -7.01 7.44
CA ILE A 308 -23.83 -6.09 7.48
C ILE A 308 -23.23 -6.12 8.89
N PRO A 309 -21.89 -6.18 9.03
CA PRO A 309 -21.23 -6.11 10.33
C PRO A 309 -21.69 -4.90 11.15
N VAL A 310 -22.12 -5.13 12.39
CA VAL A 310 -22.52 -4.08 13.35
C VAL A 310 -21.49 -3.99 14.47
N ILE A 311 -20.90 -2.81 14.64
CA ILE A 311 -19.80 -2.55 15.57
C ILE A 311 -20.22 -1.47 16.53
N GLU A 312 -19.94 -1.66 17.81
CA GLU A 312 -20.28 -0.69 18.84
C GLU A 312 -19.11 0.25 19.09
N TYR A 313 -19.41 1.54 19.20
CA TYR A 313 -18.45 2.56 19.57
C TYR A 313 -18.99 3.32 20.79
N CYS A 314 -18.31 3.12 21.92
CA CYS A 314 -18.64 3.77 23.19
C CYS A 314 -17.40 4.50 23.72
N ASP A 315 -17.59 5.73 24.17
CA ASP A 315 -16.64 6.40 25.07
C ASP A 315 -16.88 5.86 26.50
N ASN A 316 -15.86 5.92 27.36
CA ASN A 316 -15.91 5.54 28.78
C ASN A 316 -17.09 6.15 29.55
N LYS A 317 -17.66 7.27 29.08
CA LYS A 317 -18.86 7.92 29.65
C LYS A 317 -20.19 7.26 29.28
N HIS A 318 -20.22 6.39 28.28
CA HIS A 318 -21.43 5.79 27.71
C HIS A 318 -21.46 4.25 27.80
N ILE A 319 -20.68 3.67 28.72
CA ILE A 319 -20.69 2.23 28.98
C ILE A 319 -21.99 1.87 29.71
N ASN A 320 -22.99 1.39 28.97
CA ASN A 320 -24.15 0.68 29.51
C ASN A 320 -24.52 -0.46 28.55
N GLY A 321 -23.83 -1.61 28.66
CA GLY A 321 -24.03 -2.75 27.76
C GLY A 321 -23.11 -3.96 28.01
N PHE A 322 -23.54 -5.12 27.49
CA PHE A 322 -23.22 -6.53 27.85
C PHE A 322 -21.74 -6.98 27.91
N VAL A 323 -20.77 -6.16 27.52
CA VAL A 323 -19.34 -6.50 27.63
C VAL A 323 -18.60 -5.28 28.19
N ASN A 324 -18.26 -5.34 29.49
CA ASN A 324 -17.30 -4.45 30.12
C ASN A 324 -15.90 -4.74 29.57
N GLN A 325 -15.61 -4.28 28.36
CA GLN A 325 -14.24 -4.16 27.88
C GLN A 325 -13.95 -2.70 27.67
N HIS A 326 -12.93 -2.21 28.39
CA HIS A 326 -12.28 -0.94 28.09
C HIS A 326 -11.77 -1.01 26.65
N SER A 327 -12.54 -0.50 25.70
CA SER A 327 -12.02 -0.23 24.38
C SER A 327 -11.13 1.00 24.51
N GLU A 328 -9.82 0.85 24.36
CA GLU A 328 -8.97 1.98 24.01
C GLU A 328 -9.62 2.70 22.81
N ASP A 329 -9.70 4.04 22.87
CA ASP A 329 -10.50 4.89 21.96
C ASP A 329 -10.26 4.62 20.46
N ASN A 330 -9.17 3.94 20.09
CA ASN A 330 -8.79 3.65 18.71
C ASN A 330 -9.14 2.22 18.21
N THR A 331 -9.61 1.32 19.08
CA THR A 331 -9.86 -0.10 18.70
C THR A 331 -11.01 -0.27 17.70
N THR A 332 -12.10 0.48 17.84
CA THR A 332 -13.24 0.43 16.91
C THR A 332 -12.90 1.05 15.56
N VAL A 333 -12.17 2.17 15.54
CA VAL A 333 -11.67 2.80 14.31
C VAL A 333 -10.82 1.81 13.51
N LEU A 334 -9.86 1.15 14.17
CA LEU A 334 -9.03 0.12 13.56
C LEU A 334 -9.85 -1.08 13.06
N THR A 335 -10.89 -1.48 13.79
CA THR A 335 -11.76 -2.60 13.39
C THR A 335 -12.53 -2.26 12.11
N VAL A 336 -13.12 -1.07 12.04
CA VAL A 336 -13.80 -0.58 10.84
C VAL A 336 -12.83 -0.48 9.67
N ALA A 337 -11.66 0.12 9.87
CA ALA A 337 -10.64 0.22 8.84
C ALA A 337 -10.22 -1.17 8.31
N LYS A 338 -10.04 -2.17 9.20
CA LYS A 338 -9.70 -3.55 8.80
C LYS A 338 -10.77 -4.21 7.94
N ILE A 339 -12.05 -3.97 8.21
CA ILE A 339 -13.16 -4.50 7.39
C ILE A 339 -13.13 -3.88 6.00
N LEU A 340 -12.99 -2.55 5.92
CA LEU A 340 -12.94 -1.84 4.65
C LEU A 340 -11.68 -2.22 3.83
N ALA A 341 -10.56 -2.44 4.50
CA ALA A 341 -9.29 -2.87 3.90
C ALA A 341 -9.36 -4.22 3.18
N LEU A 342 -10.34 -5.07 3.47
CA LEU A 342 -10.53 -6.33 2.74
C LEU A 342 -10.77 -6.09 1.25
N ASN A 343 -11.44 -4.98 0.90
CA ASN A 343 -11.78 -4.62 -0.48
C ASN A 343 -11.13 -3.32 -0.96
N ASN A 344 -10.42 -2.59 -0.08
CA ASN A 344 -9.69 -1.38 -0.43
C ASN A 344 -8.17 -1.53 -0.15
N PRO A 345 -7.33 -1.63 -1.21
CA PRO A 345 -5.88 -1.70 -1.10
C PRO A 345 -5.21 -0.47 -0.45
N LEU A 346 -5.75 0.74 -0.58
CA LEU A 346 -5.22 1.95 0.05
C LEU A 346 -5.40 1.92 1.58
N ILE A 347 -6.60 1.56 2.07
CA ILE A 347 -6.85 1.41 3.51
C ILE A 347 -6.00 0.27 4.06
N TRP A 348 -5.92 -0.85 3.33
CA TRP A 348 -5.03 -1.96 3.69
C TRP A 348 -3.58 -1.51 3.79
N ALA A 349 -3.08 -0.76 2.81
CA ALA A 349 -1.72 -0.27 2.79
C ALA A 349 -1.43 0.67 3.97
N LYS A 350 -2.36 1.59 4.29
CA LYS A 350 -2.25 2.48 5.47
C LYS A 350 -2.19 1.69 6.77
N LEU A 351 -3.07 0.71 6.97
CA LEU A 351 -3.05 -0.17 8.14
C LEU A 351 -1.72 -0.92 8.26
N LYS A 352 -1.27 -1.52 7.15
CA LYS A 352 -0.04 -2.31 7.10
C LYS A 352 1.19 -1.43 7.39
N ALA A 353 1.24 -0.22 6.83
CA ALA A 353 2.29 0.74 7.08
C ALA A 353 2.30 1.22 8.53
N GLN A 354 1.15 1.55 9.12
CA GLN A 354 1.07 1.92 10.53
C GLN A 354 1.56 0.81 11.46
N MET A 355 1.21 -0.46 11.19
CA MET A 355 1.68 -1.59 11.98
C MET A 355 3.20 -1.81 11.86
N CYS A 356 3.75 -1.65 10.65
CA CYS A 356 5.18 -1.80 10.42
C CYS A 356 5.97 -0.62 11.02
N CYS A 357 5.52 0.62 10.84
CA CYS A 357 6.19 1.80 11.39
C CYS A 357 6.20 1.79 12.94
N LYS A 358 5.13 1.33 13.60
CA LYS A 358 5.09 1.15 15.07
C LYS A 358 6.08 0.11 15.60
N THR A 359 6.53 -0.82 14.76
CA THR A 359 7.53 -1.84 15.12
C THR A 359 8.95 -1.48 14.69
N LEU A 360 9.11 -0.33 14.01
CA LEU A 360 10.39 0.22 13.51
C LEU A 360 10.83 1.51 14.24
N LEU A 361 10.01 1.98 15.17
CA LEU A 361 10.27 3.04 16.17
C LEU A 361 10.39 2.34 17.53
#